data_AF-A0A497P9F9-F1
#
_entry.id   AF-A0A497P9F9-F1
#
_cell.length_a   1.000
_cell.length_b   1.000
_cell.length_c   1.000
_cell.angle_alpha   90.00
_cell.angle_beta   90.00
_cell.angle_gamma   90.00
#
_symmetry.space_group_name_H-M   'P 1'
#
loop_
_entity.id
_entity.type
_entity.pdbx_description
1 polymer ?
#
loop_
_entity_poly.entity_id
_entity_poly.type
_entity_poly.pdbx_seq_one_letter_code
_entity_poly.pdbx_strand_id
1 'polypeptide(L)'
;MKLTGLRALVVVMSSIALLSVIGLGANLESIASNELVPEISAAAGMALADSYAATMTEAELEALAVDGRTIGLRTAASGALAILYRDKTEDEIMAILKGDADPMIRAAAIEPAQVYLVSVTSDDEDFKLTDYLKDIAINGETHEMRLAAAKAYYFMSRKSLKAADLEEQAVTNDSDELAYAAGETLSGFYLSFNPKTQAELEDLAINGSSEGLRVAGEIALSSLLIKSDLTALDFETTLLSIAGTKSAEYRGAYKIALANRYAQ
;
A
#
# COMPACT_ATOMS: atom_id res chain seq x y z
N MET A 1 48.29 -42.82 -22.33
CA MET A 1 46.91 -43.33 -22.40
C MET A 1 46.08 -42.67 -21.31
N LYS A 2 45.03 -41.95 -21.72
CA LYS A 2 43.78 -41.58 -21.02
C LYS A 2 43.83 -40.61 -19.82
N LEU A 3 43.62 -39.34 -20.15
CA LEU A 3 42.80 -38.35 -19.42
C LEU A 3 41.39 -38.90 -19.14
N THR A 4 40.88 -38.75 -17.92
CA THR A 4 39.44 -38.63 -17.54
C THR A 4 39.37 -38.57 -15.99
N GLY A 5 38.68 -37.69 -15.29
CA GLY A 5 37.72 -36.68 -15.71
C GLY A 5 37.72 -35.52 -14.72
N LEU A 6 37.93 -34.35 -15.29
CA LEU A 6 37.59 -33.06 -14.72
C LEU A 6 36.07 -33.02 -14.58
N ARG A 7 35.52 -33.20 -13.37
CA ARG A 7 34.13 -32.83 -13.11
C ARG A 7 34.08 -31.31 -13.04
N ALA A 8 33.90 -30.71 -14.21
CA ALA A 8 33.55 -29.31 -14.36
C ALA A 8 32.24 -29.08 -13.61
N LEU A 9 32.33 -28.45 -12.44
CA LEU A 9 31.23 -27.74 -11.83
C LEU A 9 30.96 -26.55 -12.75
N VAL A 10 30.10 -26.73 -13.74
CA VAL A 10 29.57 -25.64 -14.54
C VAL A 10 28.65 -24.85 -13.61
N VAL A 11 29.21 -23.84 -12.96
CA VAL A 11 28.45 -22.72 -12.44
C VAL A 11 27.85 -22.05 -13.68
N VAL A 12 26.65 -22.48 -14.05
CA VAL A 12 25.80 -21.70 -14.96
C VAL A 12 25.45 -20.45 -14.18
N MET A 13 26.30 -19.43 -14.29
CA MET A 13 25.89 -18.06 -14.04
C MET A 13 24.83 -17.75 -15.11
N SER A 14 23.59 -18.08 -14.80
CA SER A 14 22.45 -17.41 -15.40
C SER A 14 22.54 -15.97 -14.93
N SER A 15 23.29 -15.15 -15.67
CA SER A 15 23.07 -13.72 -15.74
C SER A 15 21.62 -13.54 -16.19
N ILE A 16 20.69 -13.57 -15.22
CA ILE A 16 19.37 -12.99 -15.38
C ILE A 16 19.69 -11.54 -15.68
N ALA A 17 19.55 -11.18 -16.96
CA ALA A 17 19.52 -9.80 -17.34
C ALA A 17 18.32 -9.21 -16.58
N LEU A 18 18.60 -8.54 -15.46
CA LEU A 18 17.74 -7.48 -14.97
C LEU A 18 17.55 -6.57 -16.16
N LEU A 19 16.38 -6.68 -16.80
CA LEU A 19 15.88 -5.67 -17.72
C LEU A 19 15.50 -4.46 -16.88
N SER A 20 16.48 -3.85 -16.21
CA SER A 20 16.36 -2.47 -15.80
C SER A 20 16.19 -1.70 -17.10
N VAL A 21 15.00 -1.15 -17.30
CA VAL A 21 14.64 -0.31 -18.45
C VAL A 21 15.43 1.00 -18.32
N ILE A 22 16.74 0.92 -18.53
CA ILE A 22 17.65 2.05 -18.45
C ILE A 22 17.47 2.83 -19.75
N GLY A 23 16.68 3.90 -19.65
CA GLY A 23 16.67 5.01 -20.59
C GLY A 23 15.99 4.70 -21.92
N LEU A 24 14.67 4.95 -21.98
CA LEU A 24 13.83 5.31 -23.13
C LEU A 24 12.40 5.11 -22.61
N GLY A 25 11.62 6.20 -22.46
CA GLY A 25 10.25 6.27 -21.88
C GLY A 25 9.67 4.94 -21.38
N ALA A 26 9.66 4.74 -20.06
CA ALA A 26 9.22 3.49 -19.44
C ALA A 26 7.83 3.07 -19.96
N ASN A 27 7.77 1.95 -20.68
CA ASN A 27 6.51 1.30 -20.95
C ASN A 27 6.05 0.65 -19.63
N LEU A 28 5.22 1.36 -18.87
CA LEU A 28 4.77 0.94 -17.54
C LEU A 28 4.14 -0.46 -17.57
N GLU A 29 3.44 -0.83 -18.64
CA GLU A 29 2.91 -2.20 -18.82
C GLU A 29 4.02 -3.25 -18.85
N SER A 30 5.12 -2.94 -19.53
CA SER A 30 6.27 -3.84 -19.59
C SER A 30 6.93 -3.99 -18.22
N ILE A 31 7.02 -2.90 -17.44
CA ILE A 31 7.58 -2.94 -16.08
C ILE A 31 6.64 -3.74 -15.17
N ALA A 32 5.36 -3.37 -15.13
CA ALA A 32 4.35 -4.07 -14.34
C ALA A 32 4.33 -5.57 -14.64
N SER A 33 4.42 -5.97 -15.91
CA SER A 33 4.32 -7.37 -16.36
C SER A 33 5.59 -8.21 -16.22
N ASN A 34 6.79 -7.60 -16.15
CA ASN A 34 8.05 -8.34 -16.27
C ASN A 34 9.08 -8.03 -15.18
N GLU A 35 8.92 -6.95 -14.42
CA GLU A 35 9.86 -6.58 -13.37
C GLU A 35 9.87 -7.61 -12.23
N LEU A 36 11.07 -7.99 -11.81
CA LEU A 36 11.30 -9.02 -10.80
C LEU A 36 11.37 -8.45 -9.39
N VAL A 37 11.70 -7.17 -9.24
CA VAL A 37 11.61 -6.46 -7.96
C VAL A 37 10.14 -6.14 -7.69
N PRO A 38 9.50 -6.77 -6.69
CA PRO A 38 8.06 -6.61 -6.46
C PRO A 38 7.64 -5.15 -6.27
N GLU A 39 8.46 -4.34 -5.60
CA GLU A 39 8.17 -2.94 -5.34
C GLU A 39 8.23 -2.08 -6.61
N ILE A 40 9.16 -2.34 -7.53
CA ILE A 40 9.23 -1.60 -8.81
C ILE A 40 8.05 -2.01 -9.70
N SER A 41 7.74 -3.32 -9.77
CA SER A 41 6.55 -3.84 -10.46
C SER A 41 5.26 -3.21 -9.92
N ALA A 42 5.08 -3.18 -8.59
CA ALA A 42 3.94 -2.57 -7.93
C ALA A 42 3.86 -1.06 -8.16
N ALA A 43 4.99 -0.35 -8.15
CA ALA A 43 5.02 1.09 -8.43
C ALA A 43 4.53 1.42 -9.85
N ALA A 44 4.95 0.64 -10.85
CA ALA A 44 4.42 0.75 -12.21
C ALA A 44 2.92 0.45 -12.26
N GLY A 45 2.48 -0.57 -11.51
CA GLY A 45 1.05 -0.91 -11.38
C GLY A 45 0.21 0.23 -10.80
N MET A 46 0.68 0.86 -9.72
CA MET A 46 0.02 2.02 -9.11
C MET A 46 -0.13 3.18 -10.12
N ALA A 47 0.89 3.42 -10.95
CA ALA A 47 0.86 4.47 -11.97
C ALA A 47 -0.07 4.13 -13.16
N LEU A 48 -0.40 2.85 -13.39
CA LEU A 48 -1.29 2.40 -14.46
C LEU A 48 -2.78 2.44 -14.09
N ALA A 49 -3.12 2.57 -12.81
CA ALA A 49 -4.49 2.41 -12.30
C ALA A 49 -5.52 3.28 -13.05
N ASP A 50 -5.24 4.56 -13.28
CA ASP A 50 -6.14 5.47 -14.01
C ASP A 50 -6.36 5.02 -15.46
N SER A 51 -5.30 4.58 -16.14
CA SER A 51 -5.39 4.09 -17.53
C SER A 51 -6.24 2.82 -17.60
N TYR A 52 -6.08 1.91 -16.63
CA TYR A 52 -6.86 0.68 -16.54
C TYR A 52 -8.33 0.96 -16.24
N ALA A 53 -8.62 1.84 -15.29
CA ALA A 53 -9.99 2.25 -14.99
C ALA A 53 -10.70 2.87 -16.21
N ALA A 54 -9.96 3.57 -17.08
CA ALA A 54 -10.51 4.19 -18.28
C ALA A 54 -10.69 3.23 -19.48
N THR A 55 -10.00 2.09 -19.50
CA THR A 55 -9.89 1.24 -20.70
C THR A 55 -10.35 -0.20 -20.52
N MET A 56 -10.51 -0.67 -19.29
CA MET A 56 -10.91 -2.04 -18.97
C MET A 56 -12.25 -2.06 -18.25
N THR A 57 -12.96 -3.17 -18.38
CA THR A 57 -14.21 -3.42 -17.64
C THR A 57 -13.94 -3.91 -16.23
N GLU A 58 -14.91 -3.75 -15.32
CA GLU A 58 -14.83 -4.26 -13.94
C GLU A 58 -14.46 -5.76 -13.91
N ALA A 59 -15.12 -6.59 -14.73
CA ALA A 59 -14.85 -8.03 -14.77
C ALA A 59 -13.42 -8.38 -15.26
N GLU A 60 -12.87 -7.62 -16.21
CA GLU A 60 -11.48 -7.81 -16.66
C GLU A 60 -10.48 -7.43 -15.56
N LEU A 61 -10.77 -6.36 -14.81
CA LEU A 61 -9.95 -5.92 -13.69
C LEU A 61 -10.03 -6.89 -12.51
N GLU A 62 -11.21 -7.43 -12.19
CA GLU A 62 -11.36 -8.48 -11.16
C GLU A 62 -10.54 -9.72 -11.52
N ALA A 63 -10.63 -10.19 -12.77
CA ALA A 63 -9.80 -11.30 -13.24
C ALA A 63 -8.30 -10.97 -13.14
N LEU A 64 -7.89 -9.76 -13.51
CA LEU A 64 -6.48 -9.35 -13.45
C LEU A 64 -5.98 -9.17 -12.00
N ALA A 65 -6.82 -8.73 -11.07
CA ALA A 65 -6.50 -8.60 -9.65
C ALA A 65 -6.22 -9.97 -9.00
N VAL A 66 -6.94 -11.00 -9.45
CA VAL A 66 -6.80 -12.39 -8.97
C VAL A 66 -5.64 -13.11 -9.67
N ASP A 67 -5.67 -13.14 -11.01
CA ASP A 67 -4.83 -14.02 -11.83
C ASP A 67 -3.64 -13.31 -12.48
N GLY A 68 -3.47 -12.00 -12.23
CA GLY A 68 -2.35 -11.22 -12.75
C GLY A 68 -1.01 -11.86 -12.37
N ARG A 69 -0.18 -12.16 -13.38
CA ARG A 69 1.09 -12.90 -13.21
C ARG A 69 2.06 -12.22 -12.22
N THR A 70 2.03 -10.90 -12.16
CA THR A 70 2.92 -10.08 -11.33
C THR A 70 2.13 -9.24 -10.35
N ILE A 71 2.78 -8.82 -9.26
CA ILE A 71 2.17 -7.90 -8.31
C ILE A 71 1.83 -6.56 -8.96
N GLY A 72 2.59 -6.10 -9.96
CA GLY A 72 2.29 -4.88 -10.70
C GLY A 72 0.94 -4.91 -11.40
N LEU A 73 0.65 -5.98 -12.15
CA LEU A 73 -0.64 -6.14 -12.83
C LEU A 73 -1.81 -6.21 -11.84
N ARG A 74 -1.64 -6.97 -10.76
CA ARG A 74 -2.66 -7.09 -9.71
C ARG A 74 -2.89 -5.76 -8.99
N THR A 75 -1.83 -4.99 -8.75
CA THR A 75 -1.88 -3.66 -8.13
C THR A 75 -2.56 -2.65 -9.05
N ALA A 76 -2.25 -2.66 -10.36
CA ALA A 76 -2.93 -1.82 -11.34
C ALA A 76 -4.42 -2.11 -11.38
N ALA A 77 -4.78 -3.40 -11.40
CA ALA A 77 -6.17 -3.83 -11.42
C ALA A 77 -6.93 -3.45 -10.15
N SER A 78 -6.36 -3.71 -8.97
CA SER A 78 -6.96 -3.32 -7.68
C SER A 78 -7.12 -1.80 -7.56
N GLY A 79 -6.11 -1.01 -7.96
CA GLY A 79 -6.20 0.44 -7.99
C GLY A 79 -7.28 0.95 -8.95
N ALA A 80 -7.40 0.34 -10.13
CA ALA A 80 -8.44 0.67 -11.09
C ALA A 80 -9.85 0.33 -10.57
N LEU A 81 -10.01 -0.83 -9.93
CA LEU A 81 -11.26 -1.19 -9.25
C LEU A 81 -11.62 -0.16 -8.17
N ALA A 82 -10.65 0.33 -7.40
CA ALA A 82 -10.91 1.33 -6.36
C ALA A 82 -11.48 2.63 -6.94
N ILE A 83 -11.07 3.00 -8.16
CA ILE A 83 -11.63 4.15 -8.89
C ILE A 83 -13.08 3.85 -9.32
N LEU A 84 -13.33 2.71 -9.94
CA LEU A 84 -14.67 2.32 -10.41
C LEU A 84 -15.67 2.14 -9.26
N TYR A 85 -15.19 1.64 -8.13
CA TYR A 85 -16.00 1.37 -6.93
C TYR A 85 -16.49 2.64 -6.25
N ARG A 86 -15.98 3.82 -6.60
CA ARG A 86 -16.51 5.11 -6.10
C ARG A 86 -17.95 5.37 -6.55
N ASP A 87 -18.40 4.73 -7.63
CA ASP A 87 -19.76 4.87 -8.16
C ASP A 87 -20.72 3.76 -7.68
N LYS A 88 -20.23 2.77 -6.91
CA LYS A 88 -21.06 1.70 -6.33
C LYS A 88 -21.87 2.20 -5.14
N THR A 89 -22.94 1.50 -4.80
CA THR A 89 -23.74 1.77 -3.60
C THR A 89 -23.08 1.23 -2.32
N GLU A 90 -23.53 1.69 -1.16
CA GLU A 90 -23.10 1.15 0.14
C GLU A 90 -23.29 -0.38 0.22
N ASP A 91 -24.46 -0.87 -0.18
CA ASP A 91 -24.77 -2.30 -0.15
C ASP A 91 -23.80 -3.13 -1.00
N GLU A 92 -23.46 -2.64 -2.19
CA GLU A 92 -22.50 -3.31 -3.08
C GLU A 92 -21.08 -3.30 -2.48
N ILE A 93 -20.63 -2.17 -1.95
CA ILE A 93 -19.30 -2.04 -1.33
C ILE A 93 -19.18 -2.92 -0.08
N MET A 94 -20.19 -2.91 0.78
CA MET A 94 -20.18 -3.73 1.99
C MET A 94 -20.31 -5.22 1.67
N ALA A 95 -21.01 -5.60 0.60
CA ALA A 95 -21.04 -6.98 0.11
C ALA A 95 -19.66 -7.45 -0.38
N ILE A 96 -18.90 -6.60 -1.09
CA ILE A 96 -17.52 -6.91 -1.49
C ILE A 96 -16.64 -7.12 -0.25
N LEU A 97 -16.70 -6.21 0.72
CA LEU A 97 -15.86 -6.28 1.92
C LEU A 97 -16.17 -7.48 2.82
N LYS A 98 -17.43 -7.86 2.98
CA LYS A 98 -17.84 -9.01 3.81
C LYS A 98 -17.76 -10.35 3.06
N GLY A 99 -17.81 -10.31 1.74
CA GLY A 99 -17.90 -11.49 0.89
C GLY A 99 -16.59 -12.28 0.76
N ASP A 100 -16.65 -13.29 -0.11
CA ASP A 100 -15.57 -14.22 -0.43
C ASP A 100 -14.67 -13.74 -1.57
N ALA A 101 -14.81 -12.48 -2.01
CA ALA A 101 -13.96 -11.87 -3.02
C ALA A 101 -12.46 -12.00 -2.66
N ASP A 102 -11.58 -12.07 -3.66
CA ASP A 102 -10.14 -12.12 -3.42
C ASP A 102 -9.67 -10.89 -2.61
N PRO A 103 -8.68 -11.01 -1.71
CA PRO A 103 -8.15 -9.88 -0.95
C PRO A 103 -7.78 -8.66 -1.81
N MET A 104 -7.29 -8.84 -3.03
CA MET A 104 -6.97 -7.70 -3.93
C MET A 104 -8.22 -6.95 -4.40
N ILE A 105 -9.35 -7.65 -4.56
CA ILE A 105 -10.64 -7.04 -4.90
C ILE A 105 -11.21 -6.34 -3.65
N ARG A 106 -11.15 -6.99 -2.47
CA ARG A 106 -11.60 -6.36 -1.22
C ARG A 106 -10.79 -5.11 -0.88
N ALA A 107 -9.48 -5.11 -1.12
CA ALA A 107 -8.61 -3.97 -0.87
C ALA A 107 -9.05 -2.73 -1.66
N ALA A 108 -9.56 -2.91 -2.88
CA ALA A 108 -10.08 -1.84 -3.71
C ALA A 108 -11.33 -1.16 -3.10
N ALA A 109 -12.08 -1.88 -2.25
CA ALA A 109 -13.29 -1.37 -1.62
C ALA A 109 -13.03 -0.59 -0.32
N ILE A 110 -11.80 -0.55 0.21
CA ILE A 110 -11.49 0.10 1.49
C ILE A 110 -11.78 1.61 1.47
N GLU A 111 -11.26 2.34 0.48
CA GLU A 111 -11.47 3.79 0.37
C GLU A 111 -12.94 4.15 0.08
N PRO A 112 -13.64 3.52 -0.90
CA PRO A 112 -15.06 3.72 -1.09
C PRO A 112 -15.88 3.44 0.17
N ALA A 113 -15.58 2.37 0.91
CA ALA A 113 -16.31 2.03 2.14
C ALA A 113 -16.17 3.09 3.23
N GLN A 114 -15.00 3.73 3.34
CA GLN A 114 -14.78 4.77 4.34
C GLN A 114 -15.81 5.92 4.19
N VAL A 115 -16.18 6.28 2.95
CA VAL A 115 -17.17 7.34 2.67
C VAL A 115 -18.53 7.02 3.28
N TYR A 116 -18.97 5.77 3.19
CA TYR A 116 -20.23 5.31 3.78
C TYR A 116 -20.12 5.16 5.31
N LEU A 117 -19.04 4.53 5.77
CA LEU A 117 -18.82 4.27 7.20
C LEU A 117 -18.82 5.55 8.03
N VAL A 118 -18.25 6.66 7.53
CA VAL A 118 -18.24 7.95 8.26
C VAL A 118 -19.59 8.66 8.28
N SER A 119 -20.57 8.18 7.53
CA SER A 119 -21.91 8.77 7.41
C SER A 119 -23.04 7.89 7.97
N VAL A 120 -22.70 6.75 8.60
CA VAL A 120 -23.67 5.89 9.28
C VAL A 120 -24.39 6.64 10.40
N THR A 121 -25.70 6.43 10.47
CA THR A 121 -26.60 6.97 11.51
C THR A 121 -27.50 5.86 12.04
N SER A 122 -28.09 6.08 13.22
CA SER A 122 -29.04 5.17 13.86
C SER A 122 -30.10 5.98 14.60
N ASP A 123 -31.31 5.44 14.69
CA ASP A 123 -32.41 5.99 15.51
C ASP A 123 -32.26 5.64 17.01
N ASP A 124 -31.27 4.82 17.36
CA ASP A 124 -30.93 4.49 18.75
C ASP A 124 -30.30 5.71 19.45
N GLU A 125 -30.92 6.17 20.53
CA GLU A 125 -30.47 7.34 21.32
C GLU A 125 -29.07 7.15 21.92
N ASP A 126 -28.63 5.91 22.14
CA ASP A 126 -27.32 5.58 22.68
C ASP A 126 -26.26 5.37 21.58
N PHE A 127 -26.63 5.46 20.30
CA PHE A 127 -25.70 5.24 19.19
C PHE A 127 -24.59 6.29 19.16
N LYS A 128 -23.35 5.80 19.15
CA LYS A 128 -22.17 6.60 18.88
C LYS A 128 -21.44 6.02 17.69
N LEU A 129 -21.32 6.83 16.63
CA LEU A 129 -20.63 6.44 15.41
C LEU A 129 -19.20 5.95 15.69
N THR A 130 -18.46 6.61 16.58
CA THR A 130 -17.10 6.19 16.93
C THR A 130 -17.05 4.81 17.60
N ASP A 131 -18.04 4.47 18.41
CA ASP A 131 -18.10 3.18 19.10
C ASP A 131 -18.46 2.08 18.10
N TYR A 132 -19.40 2.35 17.18
CA TYR A 132 -19.74 1.48 16.07
C TYR A 132 -18.54 1.21 15.14
N LEU A 133 -17.81 2.25 14.73
CA LEU A 133 -16.65 2.10 13.87
C LEU A 133 -15.53 1.31 14.57
N LYS A 134 -15.33 1.55 15.87
CA LYS A 134 -14.34 0.82 16.66
C LYS A 134 -14.70 -0.65 16.81
N ASP A 135 -15.98 -0.97 17.03
CA ASP A 135 -16.45 -2.36 17.08
C ASP A 135 -16.17 -3.10 15.76
N ILE A 136 -16.48 -2.48 14.61
CA ILE A 136 -16.16 -3.08 13.31
C ILE A 136 -14.65 -3.23 13.13
N ALA A 137 -13.85 -2.23 13.54
CA ALA A 137 -12.40 -2.31 13.42
C ALA A 137 -11.75 -3.46 14.23
N ILE A 138 -12.47 -3.99 15.23
CA ILE A 138 -12.04 -5.11 16.07
C ILE A 138 -12.65 -6.42 15.58
N ASN A 139 -13.96 -6.41 15.28
CA ASN A 139 -14.78 -7.61 15.10
C ASN A 139 -15.24 -7.85 13.65
N GLY A 140 -14.89 -6.97 12.71
CA GLY A 140 -15.26 -7.10 11.29
C GLY A 140 -14.76 -8.40 10.66
N GLU A 141 -15.58 -8.95 9.76
CA GLU A 141 -15.40 -10.30 9.19
C GLU A 141 -14.07 -10.47 8.43
N THR A 142 -13.68 -9.45 7.67
CA THR A 142 -12.46 -9.45 6.85
C THR A 142 -11.48 -8.39 7.32
N HIS A 143 -10.20 -8.58 6.99
CA HIS A 143 -9.15 -7.59 7.25
C HIS A 143 -9.50 -6.24 6.63
N GLU A 144 -9.96 -6.23 5.38
CA GLU A 144 -10.26 -5.00 4.64
C GLU A 144 -11.47 -4.25 5.23
N MET A 145 -12.48 -4.98 5.74
CA MET A 145 -13.59 -4.38 6.49
C MET A 145 -13.12 -3.73 7.80
N ARG A 146 -12.29 -4.45 8.58
CA ARG A 146 -11.71 -3.91 9.81
C ARG A 146 -10.85 -2.68 9.53
N LEU A 147 -10.04 -2.71 8.49
CA LEU A 147 -9.16 -1.61 8.11
C LEU A 147 -9.94 -0.38 7.62
N ALA A 148 -10.98 -0.57 6.80
CA ALA A 148 -11.87 0.53 6.38
C ALA A 148 -12.52 1.22 7.60
N ALA A 149 -13.01 0.44 8.56
CA ALA A 149 -13.59 0.96 9.79
C ALA A 149 -12.56 1.63 10.71
N ALA A 150 -11.36 1.07 10.84
CA ALA A 150 -10.26 1.68 11.60
C ALA A 150 -9.89 3.07 11.04
N LYS A 151 -9.75 3.19 9.71
CA LYS A 151 -9.50 4.47 9.04
C LYS A 151 -10.65 5.46 9.24
N ALA A 152 -11.90 5.00 9.14
CA ALA A 152 -13.08 5.82 9.42
C ALA A 152 -13.11 6.31 10.89
N TYR A 153 -12.78 5.43 11.85
CA TYR A 153 -12.73 5.76 13.28
C TYR A 153 -11.74 6.89 13.56
N TYR A 154 -10.51 6.79 13.05
CA TYR A 154 -9.49 7.83 13.23
C TYR A 154 -9.85 9.11 12.49
N PHE A 155 -10.45 9.01 11.30
CA PHE A 155 -10.96 10.19 10.59
C PHE A 155 -12.02 10.92 11.43
N MET A 156 -12.99 10.23 12.01
CA MET A 156 -14.03 10.86 12.84
C MET A 156 -13.49 11.42 14.15
N SER A 157 -12.44 10.80 14.70
CA SER A 157 -11.80 11.23 15.95
C SER A 157 -10.77 12.35 15.76
N ARG A 158 -10.40 12.71 14.52
CA ARG A 158 -9.24 13.57 14.20
C ARG A 158 -9.10 14.88 14.98
N LYS A 159 -10.20 15.48 15.43
CA LYS A 159 -10.19 16.76 16.17
C LYS A 159 -9.71 16.63 17.62
N SER A 160 -9.81 15.45 18.23
CA SER A 160 -9.42 15.21 19.62
C SER A 160 -8.04 14.53 19.74
N LEU A 161 -7.47 14.05 18.63
CA LEU A 161 -6.22 13.30 18.63
C LEU A 161 -5.00 14.20 18.85
N LYS A 162 -3.99 13.63 19.52
CA LYS A 162 -2.66 14.22 19.70
C LYS A 162 -1.59 13.22 19.25
N ALA A 163 -0.43 13.74 18.85
CA ALA A 163 0.69 12.91 18.41
C ALA A 163 1.12 11.87 19.47
N ALA A 164 1.23 12.25 20.74
CA ALA A 164 1.64 11.33 21.81
C ALA A 164 0.65 10.17 22.00
N ASP A 165 -0.66 10.46 21.95
CA ASP A 165 -1.70 9.43 22.07
C ASP A 165 -1.68 8.49 20.86
N LEU A 166 -1.41 9.02 19.66
CA LEU A 166 -1.26 8.24 18.44
C LEU A 166 0.01 7.39 18.41
N GLU A 167 1.11 7.88 18.98
CA GLU A 167 2.34 7.09 19.15
C GLU A 167 2.11 5.88 20.05
N GLU A 168 1.39 6.04 21.16
CA GLU A 168 0.98 4.92 22.02
C GLU A 168 0.06 3.95 21.27
N GLN A 169 -0.97 4.48 20.61
CA GLN A 169 -1.96 3.68 19.87
C GLN A 169 -1.39 2.96 18.65
N ALA A 170 -0.33 3.48 18.03
CA ALA A 170 0.38 2.81 16.94
C ALA A 170 1.24 1.65 17.45
N VAL A 171 1.57 1.61 18.74
CA VAL A 171 2.31 0.52 19.39
C VAL A 171 1.38 -0.52 20.00
N THR A 172 0.31 -0.08 20.65
CA THR A 172 -0.65 -0.96 21.32
C THR A 172 -2.06 -0.45 21.09
N ASN A 173 -2.88 -1.31 20.51
CA ASN A 173 -4.28 -1.03 20.21
C ASN A 173 -5.13 -2.30 20.37
N ASP A 174 -6.45 -2.15 20.25
CA ASP A 174 -7.38 -3.27 20.38
C ASP A 174 -7.35 -4.21 19.16
N SER A 175 -6.82 -3.76 18.02
CA SER A 175 -6.56 -4.58 16.82
C SER A 175 -5.36 -4.05 16.03
N ASP A 176 -4.80 -4.91 15.18
CA ASP A 176 -3.69 -4.54 14.29
C ASP A 176 -4.14 -3.46 13.28
N GLU A 177 -5.38 -3.51 12.79
CA GLU A 177 -5.93 -2.51 11.88
C GLU A 177 -6.07 -1.13 12.54
N LEU A 178 -6.43 -1.07 13.83
CA LEU A 178 -6.44 0.18 14.59
C LEU A 178 -5.04 0.71 14.82
N ALA A 179 -4.06 -0.14 15.13
CA ALA A 179 -2.66 0.28 15.27
C ALA A 179 -2.09 0.82 13.94
N TYR A 180 -2.41 0.16 12.82
CA TYR A 180 -2.06 0.61 11.48
C TYR A 180 -2.66 1.99 11.18
N ALA A 181 -3.97 2.17 11.39
CA ALA A 181 -4.66 3.42 11.11
C ALA A 181 -4.23 4.57 12.04
N ALA A 182 -3.84 4.25 13.28
CA ALA A 182 -3.19 5.19 14.18
C ALA A 182 -1.86 5.69 13.59
N GLY A 183 -1.03 4.78 13.07
CA GLY A 183 0.21 5.08 12.37
C GLY A 183 0.01 5.96 11.13
N GLU A 184 -0.97 5.62 10.30
CA GLU A 184 -1.37 6.42 9.13
C GLU A 184 -1.75 7.85 9.54
N THR A 185 -2.55 8.00 10.59
CA THR A 185 -2.94 9.32 11.10
C THR A 185 -1.75 10.08 11.71
N LEU A 186 -0.87 9.39 12.43
CA LEU A 186 0.34 9.94 13.04
C LEU A 186 1.30 10.53 12.01
N SER A 187 1.39 9.93 10.81
CA SER A 187 2.24 10.43 9.72
C SER A 187 1.94 11.91 9.39
N GLY A 188 0.68 12.35 9.44
CA GLY A 188 0.28 13.74 9.21
C GLY A 188 0.84 14.70 10.26
N PHE A 189 0.96 14.26 11.51
CA PHE A 189 1.61 15.04 12.57
C PHE A 189 3.11 15.18 12.31
N TYR A 190 3.76 14.11 11.86
CA TYR A 190 5.19 14.12 11.49
C TYR A 190 5.51 14.93 10.24
N LEU A 191 4.51 15.38 9.50
CA LEU A 191 4.67 16.29 8.37
C LEU A 191 4.36 17.75 8.72
N SER A 192 3.44 18.01 9.65
CA SER A 192 2.85 19.36 9.83
C SER A 192 3.01 19.99 11.21
N PHE A 193 2.94 19.21 12.29
CA PHE A 193 2.82 19.75 13.66
C PHE A 193 4.02 19.42 14.55
N ASN A 194 4.63 18.24 14.32
CA ASN A 194 5.87 17.81 14.93
C ASN A 194 6.78 17.25 13.83
N PRO A 195 7.25 18.11 12.90
CA PRO A 195 7.88 17.67 11.69
C PRO A 195 9.17 16.89 12.00
N LYS A 196 9.26 15.67 11.46
CA LYS A 196 10.48 14.86 11.52
C LYS A 196 11.35 15.09 10.28
N THR A 197 12.65 14.98 10.46
CA THR A 197 13.60 14.97 9.34
C THR A 197 13.48 13.67 8.53
N GLN A 198 13.99 13.68 7.30
CA GLN A 198 14.03 12.46 6.48
C GLN A 198 14.73 11.32 7.21
N ALA A 199 15.92 11.56 7.78
CA ALA A 199 16.69 10.53 8.49
C ALA A 199 15.93 9.91 9.67
N GLU A 200 15.17 10.71 10.42
CA GLU A 200 14.31 10.19 11.51
C GLU A 200 13.16 9.34 10.98
N LEU A 201 12.60 9.68 9.81
CA LEU A 201 11.52 8.91 9.19
C LEU A 201 12.03 7.62 8.54
N GLU A 202 13.24 7.64 7.99
CA GLU A 202 13.92 6.42 7.52
C GLU A 202 14.18 5.46 8.68
N ASP A 203 14.75 5.96 9.78
CA ASP A 203 14.95 5.16 10.98
C ASP A 203 13.63 4.61 11.52
N LEU A 204 12.58 5.44 11.57
CA LEU A 204 11.28 5.01 12.03
C LEU A 204 10.66 3.94 11.13
N ALA A 205 10.73 4.08 9.81
CA ALA A 205 10.21 3.10 8.86
C ALA A 205 10.97 1.76 8.92
N ILE A 206 12.26 1.78 9.27
CA ILE A 206 13.10 0.58 9.39
C ILE A 206 12.96 -0.08 10.77
N ASN A 207 13.08 0.70 11.83
CA ASN A 207 13.32 0.26 13.20
C ASN A 207 12.17 0.57 14.17
N GLY A 208 11.05 1.12 13.68
CA GLY A 208 9.86 1.36 14.50
C GLY A 208 9.44 0.11 15.27
N SER A 209 9.18 0.27 16.57
CA SER A 209 8.95 -0.86 17.50
C SER A 209 7.66 -1.63 17.26
N SER A 210 6.77 -1.09 16.42
CA SER A 210 5.54 -1.73 15.96
C SER A 210 5.33 -1.46 14.47
N GLU A 211 4.45 -2.22 13.83
CA GLU A 211 4.03 -1.96 12.45
C GLU A 211 3.40 -0.58 12.29
N GLY A 212 2.49 -0.17 13.20
CA GLY A 212 1.89 1.17 13.16
C GLY A 212 2.92 2.30 13.17
N LEU A 213 3.99 2.20 13.97
CA LEU A 213 5.07 3.19 13.95
C LEU A 213 5.86 3.16 12.64
N ARG A 214 6.15 1.98 12.09
CA ARG A 214 6.84 1.88 10.79
C ARG A 214 5.98 2.44 9.66
N VAL A 215 4.66 2.23 9.68
CA VAL A 215 3.68 2.82 8.74
C VAL A 215 3.67 4.35 8.84
N ALA A 216 3.72 4.90 10.06
CA ALA A 216 3.84 6.35 10.25
C ALA A 216 5.12 6.90 9.59
N GLY A 217 6.24 6.17 9.75
CA GLY A 217 7.51 6.45 9.08
C GLY A 217 7.41 6.37 7.56
N GLU A 218 6.83 5.30 7.01
CA GLU A 218 6.64 5.08 5.58
C GLU A 218 5.86 6.22 4.91
N ILE A 219 4.67 6.54 5.44
CA ILE A 219 3.77 7.50 4.80
C ILE A 219 4.35 8.92 4.86
N ALA A 220 4.96 9.30 5.99
CA ALA A 220 5.64 10.58 6.09
C ALA A 220 6.90 10.63 5.21
N LEU A 221 7.70 9.56 5.17
CA LEU A 221 8.90 9.47 4.33
C LEU A 221 8.55 9.57 2.85
N SER A 222 7.55 8.81 2.38
CA SER A 222 7.10 8.85 0.98
C SER A 222 6.68 10.26 0.57
N SER A 223 6.00 11.00 1.46
CA SER A 223 5.61 12.40 1.22
C SER A 223 6.80 13.34 1.04
N LEU A 224 7.91 13.11 1.76
CA LEU A 224 9.15 13.86 1.55
C LEU A 224 9.86 13.44 0.27
N LEU A 225 9.95 12.13 0.00
CA LEU A 225 10.59 11.60 -1.20
C LEU A 225 9.88 12.07 -2.48
N ILE A 226 8.54 12.10 -2.48
CA ILE A 226 7.73 12.65 -3.59
C ILE A 226 8.12 14.10 -3.91
N LYS A 227 8.43 14.91 -2.90
CA LYS A 227 8.81 16.32 -3.06
C LYS A 227 10.30 16.55 -3.33
N SER A 228 11.11 15.49 -3.30
CA SER A 228 12.55 15.59 -3.56
C SER A 228 12.88 15.80 -5.05
N ASP A 229 14.14 16.12 -5.34
CA ASP A 229 14.67 16.23 -6.71
C ASP A 229 15.11 14.87 -7.30
N LEU A 230 14.88 13.77 -6.58
CA LEU A 230 15.23 12.43 -7.04
C LEU A 230 14.39 12.01 -8.25
N THR A 231 15.05 11.32 -9.19
CA THR A 231 14.47 10.79 -10.41
C THR A 231 13.87 9.39 -10.20
N ALA A 232 13.10 8.90 -11.18
CA ALA A 232 12.66 7.50 -11.19
C ALA A 232 13.85 6.53 -11.08
N LEU A 233 14.96 6.80 -11.78
CA LEU A 233 16.17 5.97 -11.75
C LEU A 233 16.82 5.94 -10.35
N ASP A 234 16.81 7.06 -9.62
CA ASP A 234 17.34 7.11 -8.26
C ASP A 234 16.52 6.21 -7.32
N PHE A 235 15.19 6.22 -7.47
CA PHE A 235 14.30 5.37 -6.69
C PHE A 235 14.41 3.89 -7.08
N GLU A 236 14.48 3.56 -8.37
CA GLU A 236 14.72 2.19 -8.86
C GLU A 236 16.05 1.64 -8.32
N THR A 237 17.12 2.43 -8.42
CA THR A 237 18.45 2.07 -7.91
C THR A 237 18.39 1.82 -6.40
N THR A 238 17.68 2.67 -5.66
CA THR A 238 17.51 2.49 -4.22
C THR A 238 16.74 1.21 -3.91
N LEU A 239 15.59 0.99 -4.55
CA LEU A 239 14.76 -0.21 -4.37
C LEU A 239 15.52 -1.50 -4.69
N LEU A 240 16.33 -1.51 -5.76
CA LEU A 240 17.22 -2.62 -6.10
C LEU A 240 18.23 -2.90 -4.98
N SER A 241 18.83 -1.85 -4.40
CA SER A 241 19.83 -2.00 -3.34
C SER A 241 19.27 -2.50 -2.01
N ILE A 242 17.98 -2.24 -1.74
CA ILE A 242 17.31 -2.60 -0.48
C ILE A 242 16.34 -3.78 -0.61
N ALA A 243 16.21 -4.35 -1.81
CA ALA A 243 15.32 -5.47 -2.09
C ALA A 243 15.59 -6.64 -1.13
N GLY A 244 14.56 -7.03 -0.37
CA GLY A 244 14.63 -8.13 0.60
C GLY A 244 15.54 -7.91 1.82
N THR A 245 16.12 -6.73 2.03
CA THR A 245 17.08 -6.48 3.14
C THR A 245 16.61 -5.46 4.18
N LYS A 246 15.58 -4.66 3.88
CA LYS A 246 14.98 -3.67 4.79
C LYS A 246 13.55 -4.03 5.18
N SER A 247 12.92 -3.26 6.07
CA SER A 247 11.49 -3.44 6.41
C SER A 247 10.59 -3.23 5.18
N ALA A 248 9.37 -3.77 5.22
CA ALA A 248 8.43 -3.61 4.11
C ALA A 248 8.02 -2.14 3.94
N GLU A 249 7.86 -1.44 5.06
CA GLU A 249 7.41 -0.05 5.17
C GLU A 249 8.46 0.92 4.62
N TYR A 250 9.75 0.68 4.89
CA TYR A 250 10.82 1.47 4.28
C TYR A 250 10.87 1.29 2.76
N ARG A 251 10.75 0.05 2.26
CA ARG A 251 10.66 -0.18 0.81
C ARG A 251 9.38 0.40 0.21
N GLY A 252 8.29 0.35 0.96
CA GLY A 252 6.99 0.93 0.62
C GLY A 252 7.05 2.43 0.39
N ALA A 253 7.83 3.16 1.18
CA ALA A 253 8.01 4.60 1.00
C ALA A 253 8.63 4.96 -0.36
N TYR A 254 9.67 4.21 -0.76
CA TYR A 254 10.34 4.38 -2.05
C TYR A 254 9.47 3.88 -3.22
N LYS A 255 8.71 2.80 -3.04
CA LYS A 255 7.72 2.33 -4.01
C LYS A 255 6.69 3.42 -4.33
N ILE A 256 6.11 4.05 -3.29
CA ILE A 256 5.11 5.11 -3.46
C ILE A 256 5.72 6.33 -4.18
N ALA A 257 6.93 6.73 -3.81
CA ALA A 257 7.64 7.83 -4.47
C ALA A 257 7.97 7.51 -5.94
N LEU A 258 8.38 6.27 -6.24
CA LEU A 258 8.61 5.81 -7.61
C LEU A 258 7.31 5.82 -8.43
N ALA A 259 6.20 5.31 -7.88
CA ALA A 259 4.90 5.34 -8.54
C ALA A 259 4.50 6.77 -8.93
N ASN A 260 4.74 7.73 -8.02
CA ASN A 260 4.49 9.13 -8.31
C ASN A 260 5.37 9.68 -9.43
N ARG A 261 6.64 9.25 -9.56
CA ARG A 261 7.50 9.64 -10.68
C ARG A 261 7.07 9.02 -12.01
N TYR A 262 6.60 7.78 -11.98
CA TYR A 262 6.08 7.11 -13.18
C TYR A 262 4.79 7.74 -13.72
N ALA A 263 4.00 8.36 -12.85
CA ALA A 263 2.74 9.02 -13.23
C ALA A 263 2.91 10.46 -13.76
N GLN A 264 4.13 11.01 -13.79
CA GLN A 264 4.45 12.36 -14.28
C GLN A 264 4.93 12.34 -15.73
#